data_AF-A0A553ZSG8-F1
#
_entry.id   AF-A0A553ZSG8-F1
#
_cell.length_a   1.000
_cell.length_b   1.000
_cell.length_c   1.000
_cell.angle_alpha   90.00
_cell.angle_beta   90.00
_cell.angle_gamma   90.00
#
_symmetry.space_group_name_H-M   'P 1'
#
loop_
_entity.id
_entity.type
_entity.pdbx_description
1 polymer ?
#
loop_
_entity_poly.entity_id
_entity_poly.type
_entity_poly.pdbx_seq_one_letter_code
_entity_poly.pdbx_strand_id
1 'polypeptide(L)'
;ALMTNAGTEIGVASTKAFTTQLTVLLMLVAKLSRLKGLDASIEHDIVHGLQALPSRIEQMLSQDKRIEALAEDFSDKHHALFLGRGDQ
;
A
#
# COMPACT_ATOMS: atom_id res chain seq x y z
N ALA A 1 -0.29 0.16 -22.14
CA ALA A 1 -0.86 0.74 -20.90
C ALA A 1 -0.34 -0.04 -19.69
N LEU A 2 -0.15 0.61 -18.55
CA LEU A 2 0.27 -0.04 -17.30
C LEU A 2 -0.98 -0.26 -16.43
N MET A 3 -1.48 -1.50 -16.40
CA MET A 3 -2.75 -1.85 -15.76
C MET A 3 -2.50 -2.36 -14.33
N THR A 4 -3.34 -1.95 -13.37
CA THR A 4 -3.22 -2.37 -11.97
C THR A 4 -3.80 -3.76 -11.68
N ASN A 5 -4.70 -4.24 -12.55
CA ASN A 5 -5.37 -5.55 -12.42
C ASN A 5 -6.08 -5.76 -11.07
N ALA A 6 -6.55 -4.70 -10.41
CA ALA A 6 -7.30 -4.78 -9.15
C ALA A 6 -8.69 -5.44 -9.29
N GLY A 7 -9.21 -5.55 -10.51
CA GLY A 7 -10.59 -5.97 -10.78
C GLY A 7 -11.63 -4.90 -10.37
N THR A 8 -12.91 -5.22 -10.51
CA THR A 8 -14.03 -4.29 -10.23
C THR A 8 -14.08 -3.90 -8.75
N GLU A 9 -14.14 -2.60 -8.46
CA GLU A 9 -14.33 -2.05 -7.10
C GLU A 9 -15.74 -1.44 -7.03
N ILE A 10 -16.56 -1.91 -6.08
CA ILE A 10 -17.97 -1.48 -5.93
C ILE A 10 -18.10 -0.44 -4.81
N GLY A 11 -17.23 -0.50 -3.80
CA GLY A 11 -17.22 0.44 -2.69
C GLY A 11 -16.94 1.88 -3.15
N VAL A 12 -17.58 2.84 -2.49
CA VAL A 12 -17.43 4.27 -2.83
C VAL A 12 -16.02 4.77 -2.52
N ALA A 13 -15.48 4.39 -1.36
CA ALA A 13 -14.10 4.68 -1.00
C ALA A 13 -13.17 3.68 -1.68
N SER A 14 -12.15 4.18 -2.39
CA SER A 14 -11.16 3.32 -3.02
C SER A 14 -10.26 2.65 -2.00
N THR A 15 -10.04 1.34 -2.18
CA THR A 15 -9.26 0.51 -1.26
C THR A 15 -8.16 -0.22 -2.04
N LYS A 16 -8.54 -1.25 -2.80
CA LYS A 16 -7.62 -2.04 -3.62
C LYS A 16 -7.10 -1.27 -4.83
N ALA A 17 -7.88 -0.32 -5.35
CA ALA A 17 -7.41 0.56 -6.41
C ALA A 17 -6.18 1.36 -5.95
N PHE A 18 -6.23 1.95 -4.76
CA PHE A 18 -5.12 2.73 -4.20
C PHE A 18 -3.87 1.87 -3.96
N THR A 19 -4.01 0.71 -3.29
CA THR A 19 -2.84 -0.12 -2.97
C THR A 19 -2.19 -0.72 -4.22
N THR A 20 -2.98 -1.14 -5.21
CA THR A 20 -2.43 -1.64 -6.49
C THR A 20 -1.80 -0.54 -7.34
N GLN A 21 -2.27 0.71 -7.25
CA GLN A 21 -1.59 1.85 -7.86
C GLN A 21 -0.20 2.05 -7.27
N LEU A 22 -0.05 2.01 -5.94
CA LEU A 22 1.26 2.12 -5.28
C LEU A 22 2.21 0.98 -5.70
N THR A 23 1.71 -0.26 -5.75
CA THR A 23 2.48 -1.42 -6.24
C THR A 23 3.02 -1.20 -7.65
N VAL A 24 2.17 -0.73 -8.56
CA VAL A 24 2.54 -0.48 -9.94
C VAL A 24 3.51 0.71 -10.08
N LEU A 25 3.35 1.75 -9.26
CA LEU A 25 4.30 2.87 -9.19
C LEU A 25 5.68 2.39 -8.72
N LEU A 26 5.76 1.50 -7.73
CA LEU A 26 7.03 0.90 -7.30
C LEU A 26 7.68 0.08 -8.42
N MET A 27 6.91 -0.71 -9.17
CA MET A 27 7.43 -1.42 -10.35
C MET A 27 7.97 -0.45 -11.41
N LEU A 28 7.29 0.69 -11.61
CA LEU A 28 7.74 1.73 -12.52
C LEU A 28 9.06 2.38 -12.02
N VAL A 29 9.17 2.69 -10.73
CA VAL A 29 10.39 3.23 -10.12
C VAL A 29 11.55 2.26 -10.29
N ALA A 30 11.36 0.99 -9.97
CA ALA A 30 12.36 -0.06 -10.17
C ALA A 30 12.84 -0.10 -11.62
N LYS A 31 11.89 -0.14 -12.58
CA LYS A 31 12.22 -0.15 -14.01
C LYS A 31 12.97 1.10 -14.47
N LEU A 32 12.56 2.29 -14.01
CA LEU A 32 13.23 3.55 -14.34
C LEU A 32 14.62 3.63 -13.73
N SER A 33 14.83 3.14 -12.52
CA SER A 33 16.15 3.09 -11.87
C SER A 33 17.14 2.29 -12.70
N ARG A 34 16.73 1.10 -13.18
CA ARG A 34 17.53 0.27 -14.07
C ARG A 34 17.84 0.96 -15.41
N LEU A 35 16.83 1.57 -16.03
CA LEU A 35 17.01 2.27 -17.32
C LEU A 35 17.94 3.48 -17.22
N LYS A 36 18.00 4.12 -16.05
CA LYS A 36 18.91 5.24 -15.78
C LYS A 36 20.31 4.80 -15.36
N GLY A 37 20.58 3.49 -15.26
CA GLY A 37 21.86 2.97 -14.80
C GLY A 37 22.17 3.30 -13.34
N LEU A 38 21.13 3.45 -12.50
CA LEU A 38 21.31 3.57 -11.06
C LEU A 38 21.76 2.23 -10.46
N ASP A 39 22.13 2.24 -9.18
CA ASP A 39 22.55 1.04 -8.47
C ASP A 39 21.47 -0.05 -8.53
N ALA A 40 21.90 -1.28 -8.83
CA ALA A 40 21.05 -2.45 -8.94
C ALA A 40 20.39 -2.82 -7.60
N SER A 41 20.96 -2.39 -6.47
CA SER A 41 20.38 -2.54 -5.14
C SER A 41 18.96 -1.95 -5.05
N ILE A 42 18.69 -0.82 -5.71
CA ILE A 42 17.38 -0.14 -5.69
C ILE A 42 16.29 -1.03 -6.28
N GLU A 43 16.52 -1.61 -7.46
CA GLU A 43 15.57 -2.53 -8.08
C GLU A 43 15.41 -3.80 -7.24
N HIS A 44 16.51 -4.33 -6.71
CA HIS A 44 16.50 -5.52 -5.87
C HIS A 44 15.62 -5.33 -4.62
N ASP A 45 15.82 -4.24 -3.89
CA ASP A 45 15.10 -3.94 -2.65
C ASP A 45 13.60 -3.74 -2.91
N ILE A 46 13.25 -3.02 -3.99
CA ILE A 46 11.85 -2.83 -4.39
C ILE A 46 11.21 -4.17 -4.74
N VAL A 47 11.86 -4.99 -5.57
CA VAL A 47 11.31 -6.29 -5.99
C VAL A 47 11.14 -7.23 -4.80
N HIS A 48 12.12 -7.29 -3.91
CA HIS A 48 12.05 -8.10 -2.69
C HIS A 48 10.89 -7.63 -1.79
N GLY A 49 10.72 -6.32 -1.60
CA GLY A 49 9.59 -5.75 -0.87
C GLY A 49 8.24 -6.12 -1.50
N LEU A 50 8.12 -6.01 -2.82
CA LEU A 50 6.91 -6.36 -3.57
C LEU A 50 6.58 -7.86 -3.49
N GLN A 51 7.58 -8.75 -3.45
CA GLN A 51 7.37 -10.19 -3.27
C GLN A 51 6.85 -10.54 -1.87
N ALA A 52 7.31 -9.83 -0.84
CA ALA A 52 6.85 -10.02 0.53
C ALA A 52 5.51 -9.32 0.83
N LEU A 53 5.08 -8.38 -0.03
CA LEU A 53 3.91 -7.54 0.20
C LEU A 53 2.60 -8.33 0.43
N PRO A 54 2.27 -9.40 -0.34
CA PRO A 54 1.03 -10.14 -0.12
C PRO A 54 0.93 -10.76 1.28
N SER A 55 1.99 -11.41 1.76
CA SER A 55 1.98 -12.02 3.10
C SER A 55 1.95 -10.97 4.22
N ARG A 56 2.58 -9.81 4.03
CA ARG A 56 2.48 -8.68 4.96
C ARG A 56 1.08 -8.08 5.01
N ILE A 57 0.37 -8.01 3.89
CA ILE A 57 -1.02 -7.58 3.84
C ILE A 57 -1.91 -8.55 4.64
N GLU A 58 -1.75 -9.86 4.45
CA GLU A 58 -2.49 -10.87 5.22
C GLU A 58 -2.24 -10.75 6.73
N GLN A 59 -0.97 -10.54 7.12
CA GLN A 59 -0.62 -10.29 8.52
C GLN A 59 -1.27 -9.02 9.06
N MET A 60 -1.31 -7.94 8.28
CA MET A 60 -1.97 -6.69 8.70
C MET A 60 -3.49 -6.88 8.84
N LEU A 61 -4.12 -7.60 7.91
CA LEU A 61 -5.56 -7.89 7.96
C LEU A 61 -5.95 -8.73 9.20
N SER A 62 -5.03 -9.55 9.72
CA SER A 62 -5.26 -10.28 10.99
C SER A 62 -5.41 -9.39 12.23
N GLN A 63 -5.16 -8.08 12.12
CA GLN A 63 -5.37 -7.10 13.20
C GLN A 63 -6.79 -6.51 13.22
N ASP A 64 -7.70 -6.98 12.37
CA ASP A 64 -9.06 -6.46 12.22
C ASP A 64 -9.83 -6.34 13.55
N LYS A 65 -9.83 -7.37 14.40
CA LYS A 65 -10.56 -7.40 15.68
C LYS A 65 -10.08 -6.36 16.67
N ARG A 66 -8.79 -6.06 16.65
CA ARG A 66 -8.21 -5.03 17.50
C ARG A 66 -8.64 -3.64 17.02
N ILE A 67 -8.67 -3.42 15.69
CA ILE A 67 -9.10 -2.15 15.11
C ILE A 67 -10.61 -1.94 15.30
N GLU A 68 -11.40 -3.01 15.16
CA GLU A 68 -12.85 -3.01 15.42
C GLU A 68 -13.17 -2.53 16.84
N ALA A 69 -12.50 -3.09 17.86
CA ALA A 69 -12.68 -2.66 19.25
C ALA A 69 -12.27 -1.20 19.49
N LEU A 70 -11.20 -0.71 18.86
CA LEU A 70 -10.78 0.69 18.97
C LEU A 70 -11.75 1.66 18.29
N ALA A 71 -12.50 1.21 17.28
CA ALA A 71 -13.44 2.06 16.55
C ALA A 71 -14.63 2.51 17.41
N GLU A 72 -14.99 1.75 18.46
CA GLU A 72 -16.08 2.10 19.38
C GLU A 72 -15.82 3.45 20.09
N ASP A 73 -14.56 3.74 20.42
CA ASP A 73 -14.13 4.99 21.08
C ASP A 73 -14.37 6.24 20.22
N PHE A 74 -14.59 6.06 18.90
CA PHE A 74 -14.82 7.15 17.94
C PHE A 74 -16.31 7.38 17.64
N SER A 75 -17.22 6.57 18.19
CA SER A 75 -18.66 6.61 17.84
C SER A 75 -19.34 7.96 18.11
N ASP A 76 -18.91 8.71 19.12
CA ASP A 76 -19.42 10.05 19.49
C ASP A 76 -18.47 11.20 19.10
N LYS A 77 -17.36 10.90 18.41
CA LYS A 77 -16.33 11.87 18.05
C LYS A 77 -16.60 12.46 16.66
N HIS A 78 -16.44 13.77 16.55
CA HIS A 78 -16.73 14.51 15.31
C HIS A 78 -15.47 14.97 14.57
N HIS A 79 -14.30 14.78 15.18
CA HIS A 79 -13.01 15.22 14.65
C HIS A 79 -11.94 14.18 14.97
N ALA A 80 -11.02 13.99 14.02
CA ALA A 80 -9.82 13.19 14.19
C ALA A 80 -8.67 13.85 13.43
N LEU A 81 -7.45 13.71 13.94
CA LEU A 81 -6.24 14.21 13.29
C LEU A 81 -5.32 13.02 12.98
N PHE A 82 -4.97 12.85 11.71
CA PHE A 82 -4.00 11.85 11.26
C PHE A 82 -2.67 12.55 10.99
N LEU A 83 -1.61 12.11 11.66
CA LEU A 83 -0.28 12.70 11.57
C LEU A 83 0.71 11.68 10.97
N GLY A 84 1.50 12.13 10.00
CA GLY A 84 2.57 11.36 9.38
C GLY A 84 3.73 12.26 8.98
N ARG A 85 4.93 11.70 8.81
CA ARG A 85 6.13 12.44 8.41
C ARG A 85 6.95 11.61 7.42
N GLY A 86 7.10 12.10 6.19
CA GLY A 86 7.80 11.35 5.14
C GLY A 86 7.04 10.09 4.72
N ASP A 87 7.73 9.23 3.97
CA ASP A 87 7.23 7.98 3.38
C ASP A 87 7.91 6.72 3.95
N GLN A 88 8.66 6.88 5.05
CA GLN A 88 9.47 5.85 5.72
C GLN A 88 8.66 5.10 6.77
#